data_AF-A0AAJ4A6Y2-F1
#
_entry.id   AF-A0AAJ4A6Y2-F1
#
_cell.length_a   1.000
_cell.length_b   1.000
_cell.length_c   1.000
_cell.angle_alpha   90.00
_cell.angle_beta   90.00
_cell.angle_gamma   90.00
#
_symmetry.space_group_name_H-M   'P 1'
#
loop_
_entity.id
_entity.type
_entity.pdbx_description
1 polymer ?
#
loop_
_entity_poly.entity_id
_entity_poly.type
_entity_poly.pdbx_seq_one_letter_code
_entity_poly.pdbx_strand_id
1 'polypeptide(L)'
;MTQIIPPRNPNQEDEEKRFYVTAKRSVKLHLEQEAFDRGTDVWTLGGLVIEAWLKAGCPDFGFSGQPPVSENPPPSSSPSQLADDQGGAE
;
A
#
# COMPACT_ATOMS: atom_id res chain seq x y z
N MET A 1 -11.96 -20.25 11.45
CA MET A 1 -12.17 -19.22 12.49
C MET A 1 -12.72 -18.00 11.79
N THR A 2 -14.00 -17.68 11.97
CA THR A 2 -14.65 -16.52 11.36
C THR A 2 -14.18 -15.26 12.08
N GLN A 3 -13.20 -14.57 11.49
CA GLN A 3 -12.79 -13.26 11.98
C GLN A 3 -13.91 -12.27 11.62
N ILE A 4 -14.75 -11.96 12.60
CA ILE A 4 -15.85 -11.00 12.45
C ILE A 4 -15.21 -9.62 12.51
N ILE A 5 -14.93 -9.03 11.35
CA ILE A 5 -14.55 -7.62 11.27
C ILE A 5 -15.68 -6.82 11.93
N PRO A 6 -15.39 -5.97 12.93
CA PRO A 6 -16.41 -5.16 13.57
C PRO A 6 -17.16 -4.31 12.54
N PRO A 7 -18.49 -4.12 12.69
CA PRO A 7 -19.25 -3.28 11.79
C PRO A 7 -18.69 -1.84 11.81
N ARG A 8 -18.64 -1.23 10.62
CA ARG A 8 -18.16 0.14 10.42
C ARG A 8 -18.96 1.13 11.29
N ASN A 9 -18.26 2.06 11.94
CA ASN A 9 -18.89 3.21 12.56
C ASN A 9 -19.27 4.26 11.49
N PRO A 10 -20.57 4.60 11.31
CA PRO A 10 -21.00 5.54 10.27
C PRO A 10 -20.52 6.97 10.50
N ASN A 11 -20.17 7.33 11.73
CA ASN A 11 -19.68 8.67 12.09
C ASN A 11 -18.16 8.82 11.94
N GLN A 12 -17.47 7.74 11.58
CA GLN A 12 -16.03 7.77 11.38
C GLN A 12 -15.71 8.22 9.96
N GLU A 13 -14.97 9.31 9.85
CA GLU A 13 -14.41 9.80 8.59
C GLU A 13 -13.34 8.83 8.09
N ASP A 14 -13.34 8.57 6.77
CA ASP A 14 -12.30 7.76 6.15
C ASP A 14 -11.09 8.65 5.86
N GLU A 15 -10.13 8.60 6.78
CA GLU A 15 -8.81 9.18 6.52
C GLU A 15 -8.15 8.50 5.33
N GLU A 16 -7.50 9.28 4.48
CA GLU A 16 -6.69 8.75 3.40
C GLU A 16 -5.57 7.85 3.97
N LYS A 17 -5.55 6.58 3.56
CA LYS A 17 -4.51 5.62 3.94
C LYS A 17 -3.66 5.26 2.72
N ARG A 18 -2.34 5.34 2.89
CA ARG A 18 -1.37 4.96 1.87
C ARG A 18 -1.00 3.49 2.03
N PHE A 19 -1.10 2.74 0.94
CA PHE A 19 -0.66 1.36 0.86
C PHE A 19 0.64 1.28 0.06
N TYR A 20 1.60 0.52 0.57
CA TYR A 20 2.79 0.16 -0.19
C TYR A 20 2.57 -1.21 -0.81
N VAL A 21 2.54 -1.25 -2.15
CA VAL A 21 2.35 -2.49 -2.91
C VAL A 21 3.60 -2.82 -3.70
N THR A 22 3.94 -4.10 -3.79
CA THR A 22 5.01 -4.58 -4.68
C THR A 22 4.40 -5.10 -5.97
N ALA A 23 4.91 -4.61 -7.09
CA ALA A 23 4.51 -5.06 -8.42
C ALA A 23 5.73 -5.06 -9.36
N LYS A 24 5.63 -5.77 -10.48
CA LYS A 24 6.63 -5.67 -11.56
C LYS A 24 6.67 -4.23 -12.07
N ARG A 25 7.86 -3.76 -12.46
CA ARG A 25 8.04 -2.40 -13.02
C ARG A 25 7.11 -2.12 -14.21
N SER A 26 6.87 -3.11 -15.05
CA SER A 26 5.96 -2.99 -16.20
C SER A 26 4.51 -2.70 -15.78
N VAL A 27 4.06 -3.22 -14.65
CA VAL A 27 2.71 -2.97 -14.10
C VAL A 27 2.60 -1.53 -13.63
N LYS A 28 3.61 -1.02 -12.90
CA LYS A 28 3.66 0.38 -12.48
C LYS A 28 3.60 1.33 -13.67
N LEU A 29 4.36 1.04 -14.74
CA LEU A 29 4.36 1.85 -15.94
C LEU A 29 3.00 1.89 -16.64
N HIS A 30 2.32 0.75 -16.74
CA HIS A 30 0.96 0.71 -17.31
C HIS A 30 -0.03 1.51 -16.46
N LEU A 31 0.09 1.43 -15.13
CA LEU A 31 -0.77 2.20 -14.22
C LEU A 31 -0.52 3.72 -14.36
N GLU A 32 0.75 4.13 -14.51
CA GLU A 32 1.13 5.53 -14.77
C GLU A 32 0.55 6.04 -16.10
N GLN A 33 0.63 5.23 -17.15
CA GLN A 33 0.05 5.58 -18.45
C GLN A 33 -1.47 5.72 -18.38
N GLU A 34 -2.15 4.76 -17.75
CA GLU A 34 -3.61 4.79 -17.59
C GLU A 34 -4.07 6.01 -16.76
N ALA A 35 -3.32 6.38 -15.72
CA ALA A 35 -3.60 7.57 -14.93
C ALA A 35 -3.48 8.83 -15.78
N PHE A 36 -2.40 8.94 -16.57
CA PHE A 36 -2.19 10.04 -17.50
C PHE A 36 -3.33 10.15 -18.52
N ASP A 37 -3.70 9.05 -19.17
CA ASP A 37 -4.75 9.02 -20.20
C ASP A 37 -6.12 9.43 -19.66
N ARG A 38 -6.36 9.17 -18.37
CA ARG A 38 -7.60 9.55 -17.66
C ARG A 38 -7.55 10.94 -17.03
N GLY A 39 -6.41 11.63 -17.06
CA GLY A 39 -6.22 12.92 -16.41
C GLY A 39 -6.32 12.84 -14.88
N THR A 40 -5.89 11.72 -14.28
CA THR A 40 -5.86 11.51 -12.83
C THR A 40 -4.44 11.14 -12.39
N ASP A 41 -4.19 11.13 -11.08
CA ASP A 41 -2.92 10.67 -10.54
C ASP A 41 -2.96 9.17 -10.21
N VAL A 42 -1.78 8.58 -10.06
CA VAL A 42 -1.61 7.14 -9.82
C VAL A 42 -2.22 6.69 -8.49
N TRP A 43 -2.26 7.56 -7.48
CA TRP A 43 -2.81 7.23 -6.17
C TRP A 43 -4.33 7.15 -6.23
N THR A 44 -4.96 8.14 -6.86
CA THR A 44 -6.42 8.12 -7.09
C THR A 44 -6.82 6.92 -7.92
N LEU A 45 -6.15 6.66 -9.04
CA LEU A 45 -6.44 5.50 -9.89
C LEU A 45 -6.23 4.18 -9.14
N GLY A 46 -5.11 4.04 -8.43
CA GLY A 46 -4.79 2.84 -7.66
C GLY A 46 -5.85 2.54 -6.59
N GLY A 47 -6.31 3.56 -5.87
CA GLY A 47 -7.38 3.43 -4.88
C GLY A 47 -8.68 2.93 -5.50
N LEU A 48 -9.10 3.51 -6.62
CA LEU A 48 -10.31 3.09 -7.34
C LEU A 48 -10.23 1.65 -7.86
N VAL A 49 -9.07 1.24 -8.38
CA VAL A 49 -8.85 -0.14 -8.85
C VAL A 49 -8.95 -1.13 -7.68
N ILE A 50 -8.34 -0.82 -6.53
CA ILE A 50 -8.40 -1.68 -5.34
C ILE A 50 -9.84 -1.76 -4.81
N GLU A 51 -10.56 -0.64 -4.74
CA GLU A 51 -11.95 -0.61 -4.28
C GLU A 51 -12.86 -1.47 -5.19
N ALA A 52 -12.73 -1.31 -6.51
CA ALA A 52 -13.47 -2.11 -7.48
C ALA A 52 -13.14 -3.61 -7.35
N TRP A 53 -11.86 -3.95 -7.13
CA TRP A 53 -11.43 -5.32 -6.94
C TRP A 53 -12.03 -5.94 -5.67
N LEU A 54 -12.03 -5.22 -4.54
CA LEU A 54 -12.64 -5.69 -3.29
C LEU A 54 -14.16 -5.86 -3.43
N LYS A 55 -14.85 -4.95 -4.11
CA LYS A 55 -16.29 -5.04 -4.38
C LYS A 55 -16.66 -6.25 -5.25
N ALA A 56 -15.79 -6.61 -6.20
CA ALA A 56 -15.99 -7.78 -7.07
C ALA A 56 -15.71 -9.12 -6.35
N GLY A 57 -15.09 -9.09 -5.18
CA GLY A 57 -14.57 -10.26 -4.48
C GLY A 57 -13.15 -10.62 -4.94
N CYS A 58 -12.22 -10.74 -3.98
CA CYS A 58 -10.85 -11.15 -4.29
C CYS A 58 -10.80 -12.65 -4.62
N PRO A 59 -10.41 -13.04 -5.84
CA PRO A 59 -10.18 -14.45 -6.14
C PRO A 59 -8.92 -14.91 -5.41
N ASP A 60 -8.88 -16.20 -5.09
CA ASP A 60 -7.75 -16.80 -4.40
C ASP A 60 -6.57 -16.94 -5.38
N PHE A 61 -5.70 -15.94 -5.43
CA PHE A 61 -4.54 -15.89 -6.34
C PHE A 61 -3.38 -16.80 -5.91
N GLY A 62 -3.68 -17.87 -5.18
CA GLY A 62 -2.67 -18.81 -4.69
C GLY A 62 -1.93 -18.29 -3.45
N PHE A 63 -2.60 -17.52 -2.59
CA PHE A 63 -2.04 -17.01 -1.33
C PHE A 63 -1.58 -18.12 -0.36
N SER A 64 -1.88 -19.38 -0.66
CA SER A 64 -1.49 -20.62 0.04
C SER A 64 0.00 -20.78 0.40
N GLY A 65 0.90 -19.94 -0.14
CA GLY A 65 2.34 -20.00 0.12
C GLY A 65 2.93 -18.80 0.89
N GLN A 66 2.15 -17.76 1.20
CA GLN A 66 2.68 -16.62 1.95
C GLN A 66 2.71 -16.93 3.45
N PRO A 67 3.83 -16.68 4.14
CA PRO A 67 3.86 -16.75 5.59
C PRO A 67 2.85 -15.74 6.17
N PRO A 68 2.18 -16.07 7.29
CA PRO A 68 1.24 -15.17 7.91
C PRO A 68 1.93 -13.84 8.21
N VAL A 69 1.30 -12.75 7.78
CA VAL A 69 1.77 -11.40 8.13
C VAL A 69 1.51 -11.22 9.63
N SER A 70 2.57 -10.94 10.39
CA SER A 70 2.44 -10.64 11.83
C SER A 70 1.52 -9.44 12.02
N GLU A 71 0.49 -9.57 12.87
CA GLU A 71 -0.41 -8.46 13.24
C GLU A 71 0.34 -7.28 13.90
N ASN A 72 1.57 -7.52 14.37
CA ASN A 72 2.52 -6.50 14.81
C ASN A 72 3.78 -6.56 13.92
N PRO A 73 3.83 -5.80 12.81
CA PRO A 73 5.09 -5.61 12.10
C PRO A 73 6.05 -4.82 13.00
N PRO A 74 7.34 -5.18 13.07
CA PRO A 74 8.32 -4.36 13.78
C PRO A 74 8.36 -2.95 13.18
N PRO A 75 8.66 -1.90 13.97
CA PRO A 75 8.80 -0.55 13.43
C PRO A 75 9.84 -0.58 12.31
N SER A 76 9.43 -0.15 11.10
CA SER A 76 10.31 -0.04 9.94
C SER A 76 11.54 0.77 10.32
N SER A 77 12.74 0.22 10.14
CA SER A 77 13.97 0.96 10.35
C SER A 77 14.01 2.16 9.40
N SER A 78 13.89 3.36 9.94
CA SER A 78 14.00 4.61 9.18
C SER A 78 15.40 4.70 8.52
N PRO A 79 15.51 5.09 7.24
CA PRO A 79 16.80 5.37 6.62
C PRO A 79 17.24 6.77 7.06
N SER A 80 17.80 6.88 8.26
CA SER A 80 18.42 8.12 8.73
C SER A 80 19.64 7.78 9.58
N GLN A 81 20.69 7.26 8.94
CA GLN A 81 22.06 7.27 9.46
C GLN A 81 23.05 7.28 8.30
N LEU A 82 23.13 8.41 7.60
CA LEU A 82 24.20 8.72 6.66
C LEU A 82 24.29 10.25 6.50
N ALA A 83 24.50 10.96 7.62
CA ALA A 83 24.89 12.37 7.60
C ALA A 83 25.45 12.81 8.97
N ASP A 84 26.57 12.22 9.39
CA ASP A 84 27.47 12.85 10.38
C ASP A 84 28.89 12.37 10.08
N ASP A 85 29.61 13.12 9.26
CA ASP A 85 31.08 13.09 9.26
C ASP A 85 31.56 14.47 9.72
N GLN A 86 32.00 14.51 10.98
CA GLN A 86 32.63 15.66 11.63
C GLN A 86 34.00 15.91 10.99
N GLY A 87 34.11 16.97 10.20
CA GLY A 87 35.40 17.55 9.81
C GLY A 87 35.80 18.67 10.75
N GLY A 88 36.34 18.33 11.94
CA GLY A 88 37.13 19.25 12.75
C GLY A 88 38.61 19.09 12.40
N ALA A 89 39.27 20.17 12.00
CA ALA A 89 40.72 20.27 12.02
C ALA A 89 41.11 21.72 12.33
N GLU A 90 41.84 21.85 13.45
CA GLU A 90 42.70 22.99 13.78
C GLU A 90 43.80 23.18 12.73
#